data_AF-A0A7V9ULY3-F1
#
_entry.id   AF-A0A7V9ULY3-F1
#
_cell.length_a   1.000
_cell.length_b   1.000
_cell.length_c   1.000
_cell.angle_alpha   90.00
_cell.angle_beta   90.00
_cell.angle_gamma   90.00
#
_symmetry.space_group_name_H-M   'P 1'
#
loop_
_entity.id
_entity.type
_entity.pdbx_description
1 polymer ?
#
loop_
_entity_poly.entity_id
_entity_poly.type
_entity_poly.pdbx_seq_one_letter_code
_entity_poly.pdbx_strand_id
1 'polypeptide(L)'
;MFHSRRTKFLSPVLITALLILLSTTQGVLSSAIDEGVRADLPPGGEISIVNPRGSVHIEVWEEPHVSIALAVKGEKLKRSPVSIKRTEQLLSISVSPREVGMLTRVDLTIRIPERSRATVISETGGVTIRGLPAELTIESGYGDIRADFPASGDADIQAESPGKEVTSTLTESASSSGKVLQTRLGSGGKRVRLIAKRGRIALASYGAAKTVPPPEEAQPSEQRRTPVLIGADKNRTGAGTPSTPLTDPEEIDEGDIVRVDTELVTLNVSVIDRSTNRGLKGLVQSDFNLFEDGAPQQIANFESSSAPFNLVLLIDLSLSSQDKIGLIRDAALQFVAAARPADHIGIVTFTHDAVIVSRLTSDRAALRERINAIEKPKGSTNVYDSIAFVMNEVFKEAKDSRRNAIVVMSDGLDSTMPNVPGPGSTIGYEELLSRLREFDGVLYSMWLNVETEYSGLSPLDIQPETYDLAHDQMEKFAEAGGGLFYEVDKVEDLADAYERVVADLGTVYSLSYRPTNKLRDGKWRAIRLNVARPNAVARGKRGYYAN
;
A
#
# COMPACT_ATOMS: atom_id res chain seq x y z
N MET A 1 7.15 1.21 -59.92
CA MET A 1 8.05 1.62 -58.82
C MET A 1 7.36 2.72 -58.02
N PHE A 2 6.70 2.35 -56.93
CA PHE A 2 5.99 3.27 -56.04
C PHE A 2 6.97 3.99 -55.12
N HIS A 3 6.88 5.32 -55.07
CA HIS A 3 7.63 6.17 -54.14
C HIS A 3 6.94 6.17 -52.77
N SER A 4 7.60 5.57 -51.77
CA SER A 4 7.19 5.59 -50.36
C SER A 4 7.62 6.89 -49.69
N ARG A 5 6.66 7.75 -49.34
CA ARG A 5 6.84 8.86 -48.39
C ARG A 5 6.89 8.29 -46.96
N ARG A 6 8.04 8.38 -46.30
CA ARG A 6 8.17 8.14 -44.85
C ARG A 6 7.55 9.32 -44.08
N THR A 7 6.43 9.08 -43.43
CA THR A 7 5.90 9.92 -42.35
C THR A 7 6.71 9.65 -41.08
N LYS A 8 7.27 10.70 -40.48
CA LYS A 8 7.92 10.65 -39.17
C LYS A 8 6.83 10.55 -38.09
N PHE A 9 6.84 9.48 -37.30
CA PHE A 9 6.08 9.42 -36.05
C PHE A 9 6.77 10.33 -35.01
N LEU A 10 6.01 11.29 -34.45
CA LEU A 10 6.40 11.99 -33.23
C LEU A 10 6.23 11.05 -32.03
N SER A 11 7.20 11.05 -31.13
CA SER A 11 7.17 10.34 -29.85
C SER A 11 6.05 10.86 -28.93
N PRO A 12 5.45 10.02 -28.06
CA PRO A 12 4.46 10.48 -27.10
C PRO A 12 5.15 11.26 -25.97
N VAL A 13 4.70 12.51 -25.76
CA VAL A 13 5.14 13.36 -24.65
C VAL A 13 4.31 13.01 -23.42
N LEU A 14 4.97 12.48 -22.39
CA LEU A 14 4.36 12.23 -21.07
C LEU A 14 4.28 13.56 -20.30
N ILE A 15 3.09 14.16 -20.20
CA ILE A 15 2.87 15.37 -19.40
C ILE A 15 2.43 14.93 -17.99
N THR A 16 3.31 15.13 -17.01
CA THR A 16 2.97 14.97 -15.58
C THR A 16 2.71 16.37 -15.02
N ALA A 17 1.49 16.66 -14.61
CA ALA A 17 1.13 17.91 -13.94
C ALA A 17 1.02 17.69 -12.43
N LEU A 18 1.79 18.45 -11.64
CA LEU A 18 1.76 18.42 -10.18
C LEU A 18 0.92 19.59 -9.66
N LEU A 19 -0.06 19.30 -8.79
CA LEU A 19 -0.93 20.32 -8.18
C LEU A 19 -0.15 21.15 -7.15
N ILE A 20 -0.21 22.49 -7.26
CA ILE A 20 0.39 23.42 -6.32
C ILE A 20 -0.66 23.81 -5.27
N LEU A 21 -0.35 23.60 -3.99
CA LEU A 21 -1.16 24.05 -2.84
C LEU A 21 -0.93 25.55 -2.60
N LEU A 22 -1.96 26.39 -2.81
CA LEU A 22 -1.97 27.75 -2.25
C LEU A 22 -2.54 27.70 -0.82
N SER A 23 -1.72 28.08 0.16
CA SER A 23 -2.15 28.26 1.55
C SER A 23 -2.87 29.59 1.70
N THR A 24 -4.17 29.59 1.98
CA THR A 24 -4.89 30.81 2.35
C THR A 24 -4.79 31.04 3.86
N THR A 25 -4.10 32.13 4.22
CA THR A 25 -4.18 32.76 5.54
C THR A 25 -5.57 33.39 5.72
N GLN A 26 -6.10 33.31 6.94
CA GLN A 26 -7.44 33.78 7.30
C GLN A 26 -7.72 35.24 6.89
N GLY A 27 -8.94 35.48 6.39
CA GLY A 27 -9.58 36.79 6.38
C GLY A 27 -9.83 37.39 4.99
N VAL A 28 -11.10 37.35 4.58
CA VAL A 28 -11.70 38.19 3.52
C VAL A 28 -11.25 37.91 2.08
N LEU A 29 -11.89 36.94 1.42
CA LEU A 29 -12.38 37.00 0.03
C LEU A 29 -13.07 35.68 -0.33
N SER A 30 -14.35 35.61 0.03
CA SER A 30 -15.30 34.62 -0.47
C SER A 30 -15.68 35.01 -1.90
N SER A 31 -14.92 34.56 -2.92
CA SER A 31 -15.44 34.45 -4.31
C SER A 31 -14.52 33.79 -5.36
N ALA A 32 -13.39 33.14 -5.04
CA ALA A 32 -12.52 32.61 -6.11
C ALA A 32 -11.64 31.39 -5.73
N ILE A 33 -12.23 30.24 -5.39
CA ILE A 33 -11.57 28.90 -5.49
C ILE A 33 -12.63 27.81 -5.78
N ASP A 34 -13.44 27.95 -6.84
CA ASP A 34 -14.51 26.97 -7.19
C ASP A 34 -14.26 26.20 -8.51
N GLU A 35 -13.17 26.48 -9.24
CA GLU A 35 -12.94 25.90 -10.59
C GLU A 35 -12.10 24.61 -10.62
N GLY A 36 -11.43 24.22 -9.54
CA GLY A 36 -10.57 23.02 -9.51
C GLY A 36 -9.44 23.04 -10.56
N VAL A 37 -8.70 21.95 -10.68
CA VAL A 37 -7.69 21.77 -11.73
C VAL A 37 -8.32 21.12 -12.95
N ARG A 38 -8.13 21.77 -14.10
CA ARG A 38 -8.61 21.31 -15.40
C ARG A 38 -7.69 20.24 -15.99
N ALA A 39 -8.29 19.16 -16.46
CA ALA A 39 -7.63 18.11 -17.22
C ALA A 39 -8.43 17.79 -18.50
N ASP A 40 -7.74 17.62 -19.62
CA ASP A 40 -8.40 17.24 -20.87
C ASP A 40 -8.74 15.75 -20.86
N LEU A 41 -9.97 15.44 -21.27
CA LEU A 41 -10.40 14.07 -21.41
C LEU A 41 -9.73 13.43 -22.66
N PRO A 42 -9.23 12.18 -22.59
CA PRO A 42 -8.74 11.49 -23.78
C PRO A 42 -9.86 11.32 -24.83
N PRO A 43 -9.52 11.10 -26.11
CA PRO A 43 -10.52 10.88 -27.17
C PRO A 43 -11.49 9.74 -26.84
N GLY A 44 -10.98 8.67 -26.22
CA GLY A 44 -11.79 7.54 -25.74
C GLY A 44 -12.75 7.92 -24.62
N GLY A 45 -12.52 9.00 -23.87
CA GLY A 45 -13.41 9.40 -22.79
C GLY A 45 -13.19 8.67 -21.46
N GLU A 46 -12.16 7.82 -21.34
CA GLU A 46 -11.96 6.98 -20.15
C GLU A 46 -11.33 7.74 -19.00
N ILE A 47 -11.90 7.54 -17.81
CA ILE A 47 -11.44 8.12 -16.55
C ILE A 47 -11.38 7.01 -15.50
N SER A 48 -10.27 6.95 -14.75
CA SER A 48 -10.13 6.12 -13.56
C SER A 48 -9.88 7.00 -12.35
N ILE A 49 -10.71 6.88 -11.33
CA ILE A 49 -10.64 7.63 -10.09
C ILE A 49 -10.42 6.65 -8.94
N VAL A 50 -9.32 6.81 -8.20
CA VAL A 50 -8.99 5.97 -7.05
C VAL A 50 -8.79 6.86 -5.83
N ASN A 51 -9.68 6.72 -4.84
CA ASN A 51 -9.57 7.41 -3.56
C ASN A 51 -9.78 6.44 -2.39
N PRO A 52 -8.71 5.87 -1.83
CA PRO A 52 -8.82 4.89 -0.75
C PRO A 52 -9.34 5.53 0.55
N ARG A 53 -9.01 6.81 0.81
CA ARG A 53 -9.34 7.53 2.06
C ARG A 53 -9.91 8.92 1.80
N GLY A 54 -11.24 8.99 1.84
CA GLY A 54 -12.01 10.22 1.70
C GLY A 54 -13.11 10.08 0.67
N SER A 55 -14.08 10.99 0.73
CA SER A 55 -15.25 10.93 -0.13
C SER A 55 -14.93 11.35 -1.56
N VAL A 56 -15.66 10.79 -2.52
CA VAL A 56 -15.60 11.19 -3.93
C VAL A 56 -16.95 11.74 -4.33
N HIS A 57 -17.00 13.01 -4.71
CA HIS A 57 -18.19 13.68 -5.21
C HIS A 57 -18.03 13.90 -6.71
N ILE A 58 -18.96 13.38 -7.51
CA ILE A 58 -18.93 13.45 -8.96
C ILE A 58 -20.14 14.22 -9.46
N GLU A 59 -19.90 15.18 -10.35
CA GLU A 59 -20.94 15.93 -11.05
C GLU A 59 -20.73 15.77 -12.55
N VAL A 60 -21.78 15.36 -13.28
CA VAL A 60 -21.74 15.35 -14.75
C VAL A 60 -22.16 16.72 -15.25
N TRP A 61 -21.35 17.32 -16.12
CA TRP A 61 -21.55 18.68 -16.64
C TRP A 61 -21.37 18.76 -18.17
N GLU A 62 -21.71 19.91 -18.74
CA GLU A 62 -21.71 20.17 -20.20
C GLU A 62 -20.32 20.56 -20.75
N GLU A 63 -19.36 20.82 -19.87
CA GLU A 63 -18.02 21.24 -20.28
C GLU A 63 -17.22 20.07 -20.90
N PRO A 64 -16.33 20.32 -21.89
CA PRO A 64 -15.61 19.28 -22.62
C PRO A 64 -14.41 18.71 -21.86
N HIS A 65 -14.15 19.18 -20.64
CA HIS A 65 -12.99 18.89 -19.83
C HIS A 65 -13.39 18.38 -18.43
N VAL A 66 -12.42 17.83 -17.71
CA VAL A 66 -12.58 17.37 -16.33
C VAL A 66 -12.08 18.45 -15.38
N SER A 67 -12.82 18.76 -14.32
CA SER A 67 -12.37 19.62 -13.22
C SER A 67 -12.20 18.79 -11.95
N ILE A 68 -11.09 19.02 -11.23
CA ILE A 68 -10.70 18.25 -10.04
C ILE A 68 -10.39 19.22 -8.91
N ALA A 69 -11.24 19.24 -7.89
CA ALA A 69 -11.01 19.97 -6.64
C ALA A 69 -10.77 18.98 -5.50
N LEU A 70 -9.95 19.39 -4.53
CA LEU A 70 -9.62 18.59 -3.36
C LEU A 70 -9.84 19.39 -2.09
N ALA A 71 -10.34 18.72 -1.06
CA ALA A 71 -10.39 19.23 0.31
C ALA A 71 -9.63 18.27 1.23
N VAL A 72 -8.54 18.75 1.84
CA VAL A 72 -7.74 17.97 2.77
C VAL A 72 -8.16 18.32 4.19
N LYS A 73 -8.54 17.31 4.98
CA LYS A 73 -8.74 17.45 6.43
C LYS A 73 -7.65 16.67 7.15
N GLY A 74 -6.80 17.37 7.90
CA GLY A 74 -5.66 16.78 8.60
C GLY A 74 -4.43 17.69 8.57
N GLU A 75 -3.26 17.07 8.60
CA GLU A 75 -1.97 17.80 8.64
C GLU A 75 -1.66 18.54 7.33
N LYS A 76 -0.82 19.58 7.44
CA LYS A 76 -0.37 20.38 6.31
C LYS A 76 0.56 19.55 5.41
N LEU A 77 0.13 19.31 4.18
CA LEU A 77 0.86 18.47 3.22
C LEU A 77 2.02 19.22 2.56
N LYS A 78 3.15 18.53 2.37
CA LYS A 78 4.34 19.08 1.70
C LYS A 78 4.22 19.09 0.17
N ARG A 79 3.37 18.22 -0.41
CA ARG A 79 3.09 18.07 -1.85
C ARG A 79 1.62 17.70 -2.05
N SER A 80 1.09 17.88 -3.26
CA SER A 80 -0.28 17.45 -3.58
C SER A 80 -0.37 15.93 -3.46
N PRO A 81 -1.36 15.39 -2.71
CA PRO A 81 -1.56 13.96 -2.56
C PRO A 81 -2.25 13.30 -3.76
N VAL A 82 -2.70 14.12 -4.72
CA VAL A 82 -3.43 13.67 -5.91
C VAL A 82 -2.46 13.63 -7.08
N SER A 83 -2.31 12.45 -7.67
CA SER A 83 -1.61 12.24 -8.94
C SER A 83 -2.63 12.22 -10.07
N ILE A 84 -2.47 13.14 -11.02
CA ILE A 84 -3.24 13.18 -12.28
C ILE A 84 -2.32 12.76 -13.41
N LYS A 85 -2.63 11.65 -14.08
CA LYS A 85 -1.87 11.13 -15.22
C LYS A 85 -2.78 10.98 -16.43
N ARG A 86 -2.38 11.56 -17.55
CA ARG A 86 -3.11 11.43 -18.82
C ARG A 86 -2.28 10.66 -19.83
N THR A 87 -2.87 9.61 -20.40
CA THR A 87 -2.36 8.91 -21.58
C THR A 87 -3.26 9.22 -22.78
N GLU A 88 -2.98 8.62 -23.94
CA GLU A 88 -3.86 8.74 -25.11
C GLU A 88 -5.25 8.10 -24.88
N GLN A 89 -5.34 7.15 -23.95
CA GLN A 89 -6.55 6.35 -23.73
C GLN A 89 -7.25 6.68 -22.42
N LEU A 90 -6.49 7.04 -21.37
CA LEU A 90 -6.99 7.11 -19.99
C LEU A 90 -6.56 8.40 -19.28
N LEU A 91 -7.50 9.00 -18.56
CA LEU A 91 -7.21 9.97 -17.50
C LEU A 91 -7.28 9.27 -16.14
N SER A 92 -6.15 9.13 -15.46
CA SER A 92 -6.05 8.54 -14.12
C SER A 92 -5.93 9.64 -13.06
N ILE A 93 -6.79 9.58 -12.05
CA ILE A 93 -6.82 10.47 -10.89
C ILE A 93 -6.72 9.56 -9.66
N SER A 94 -5.58 9.60 -8.96
CA SER A 94 -5.34 8.72 -7.81
C SER A 94 -4.81 9.50 -6.61
N VAL A 95 -5.36 9.23 -5.43
CA VAL A 95 -4.85 9.75 -4.17
C VAL A 95 -3.80 8.79 -3.61
N SER A 96 -2.57 9.26 -3.46
CA SER A 96 -1.44 8.45 -2.98
C SER A 96 -1.40 8.38 -1.45
N PRO A 97 -1.55 7.19 -0.83
CA PRO A 97 -1.43 7.04 0.63
C PRO A 97 -0.05 7.40 1.18
N ARG A 98 0.99 7.42 0.33
CA ARG A 98 2.36 7.83 0.71
C ARG A 98 2.48 9.34 0.99
N GLU A 99 1.64 10.16 0.35
CA GLU A 99 1.70 11.64 0.45
C GLU A 99 0.72 12.18 1.50
N VAL A 100 -0.18 11.32 2.00
CA VAL A 100 -1.22 11.61 2.98
C VAL A 100 -0.90 10.84 4.24
N GLY A 101 -0.50 11.52 5.33
CA GLY A 101 -0.23 10.87 6.62
C GLY A 101 -1.41 9.98 7.09
N MET A 102 -1.15 9.02 7.98
CA MET A 102 -2.10 7.93 8.32
C MET A 102 -3.51 8.39 8.77
N LEU A 103 -3.66 9.63 9.26
CA LEU A 103 -4.91 10.22 9.74
C LEU A 103 -5.53 11.24 8.77
N THR A 104 -4.86 11.58 7.67
CA THR A 104 -5.29 12.64 6.77
C THR A 104 -6.28 12.09 5.75
N ARG A 105 -7.40 12.81 5.57
CA ARG A 105 -8.48 12.45 4.66
C ARG A 105 -8.49 13.43 3.48
N VAL A 106 -8.61 12.90 2.26
CA VAL A 106 -8.68 13.71 1.04
C VAL A 106 -10.04 13.51 0.39
N ASP A 107 -10.91 14.51 0.50
CA ASP A 107 -12.19 14.51 -0.22
C ASP A 107 -11.96 15.07 -1.62
N LEU A 108 -12.43 14.35 -2.65
CA LEU A 108 -12.37 14.76 -4.04
C LEU A 108 -13.74 15.26 -4.51
N THR A 109 -13.74 16.37 -5.25
CA THR A 109 -14.87 16.84 -6.04
C THR A 109 -14.44 16.87 -7.49
N ILE A 110 -15.11 16.09 -8.34
CA ILE A 110 -14.72 15.88 -9.74
C ILE A 110 -15.92 16.18 -10.64
N ARG A 111 -15.76 17.12 -11.56
CA ARG A 111 -16.75 17.36 -12.61
C ARG A 111 -16.31 16.70 -13.91
N ILE A 112 -17.15 15.85 -14.50
CA ILE A 112 -16.83 15.05 -15.69
C ILE A 112 -17.81 15.33 -16.84
N PRO A 113 -17.35 15.36 -18.11
CA PRO A 113 -18.24 15.49 -19.26
C PRO A 113 -19.22 14.33 -19.38
N GLU A 114 -20.41 14.56 -19.96
CA GLU A 114 -21.42 13.50 -20.17
C GLU A 114 -20.91 12.32 -21.02
N ARG A 115 -20.00 12.57 -21.96
CA ARG A 115 -19.37 11.54 -22.82
C ARG A 115 -18.36 10.63 -22.09
N SER A 116 -18.14 10.83 -20.80
CA SER A 116 -17.12 10.11 -20.05
C SER A 116 -17.50 8.65 -19.82
N ARG A 117 -16.48 7.77 -19.78
CA ARG A 117 -16.57 6.41 -19.24
C ARG A 117 -15.77 6.36 -17.96
N ALA A 118 -16.44 6.42 -16.82
CA ALA A 118 -15.79 6.61 -15.52
C ALA A 118 -15.80 5.33 -14.69
N THR A 119 -14.63 4.97 -14.18
CA THR A 119 -14.46 3.94 -13.14
C THR A 119 -14.00 4.62 -11.84
N VAL A 120 -14.70 4.36 -10.75
CA VAL A 120 -14.44 4.96 -9.43
C VAL A 120 -14.23 3.84 -8.43
N ILE A 121 -13.10 3.86 -7.75
CA ILE A 121 -12.76 2.91 -6.69
C ILE A 121 -12.52 3.69 -5.40
N SER A 122 -13.28 3.37 -4.35
CA SER A 122 -13.07 3.89 -3.01
C SER A 122 -13.09 2.78 -1.96
N GLU A 123 -12.19 2.84 -1.00
CA GLU A 123 -12.08 1.81 0.04
C GLU A 123 -12.95 2.16 1.25
N THR A 124 -12.73 3.34 1.85
CA THR A 124 -13.40 3.78 3.09
C THR A 124 -14.37 4.95 2.90
N GLY A 125 -14.23 5.72 1.83
CA GLY A 125 -15.01 6.92 1.58
C GLY A 125 -16.33 6.64 0.87
N GLY A 126 -17.36 7.42 1.23
CA GLY A 126 -18.61 7.42 0.47
C GLY A 126 -18.43 8.05 -0.91
N VAL A 127 -19.13 7.51 -1.91
CA VAL A 127 -19.13 8.03 -3.29
C VAL A 127 -20.49 8.62 -3.58
N THR A 128 -20.54 9.86 -4.03
CA THR A 128 -21.78 10.50 -4.49
C THR A 128 -21.63 10.89 -5.95
N ILE A 129 -22.63 10.59 -6.77
CA ILE A 129 -22.69 11.07 -8.15
C ILE A 129 -24.02 11.75 -8.44
N ARG A 130 -23.96 12.88 -9.14
CA ARG A 130 -25.12 13.55 -9.73
C ARG A 130 -24.96 13.65 -11.25
N GLY A 131 -25.93 13.12 -11.99
CA GLY A 131 -25.91 13.07 -13.45
C GLY A 131 -25.44 11.73 -14.01
N LEU A 132 -25.46 11.60 -15.34
CA LEU A 132 -25.36 10.29 -16.02
C LEU A 132 -24.32 10.29 -17.16
N PRO A 133 -23.10 9.77 -16.92
CA PRO A 133 -22.07 9.67 -17.95
C PRO A 133 -22.38 8.51 -18.93
N ALA A 134 -21.65 8.41 -20.04
CA ALA A 134 -21.85 7.35 -21.03
C ALA A 134 -21.68 5.94 -20.44
N GLU A 135 -20.71 5.78 -19.54
CA GLU A 135 -20.56 4.57 -18.74
C GLU A 135 -20.05 4.92 -17.34
N LEU A 136 -20.59 4.24 -16.33
CA LEU A 136 -20.22 4.42 -14.93
C LEU A 136 -20.04 3.07 -14.24
N THR A 137 -18.87 2.86 -13.66
CA THR A 137 -18.65 1.81 -12.67
C THR A 137 -18.17 2.43 -11.36
N ILE A 138 -18.86 2.16 -10.26
CA ILE A 138 -18.44 2.57 -8.92
C ILE A 138 -18.30 1.34 -8.05
N GLU A 139 -17.13 1.17 -7.45
CA GLU A 139 -16.87 0.14 -6.45
C GLU A 139 -16.46 0.80 -5.13
N SER A 140 -17.23 0.52 -4.08
CA SER A 140 -16.93 0.96 -2.71
C SER A 140 -16.75 -0.22 -1.77
N GLY A 141 -15.70 -0.19 -0.95
CA GLY A 141 -15.44 -1.19 0.09
C GLY A 141 -16.41 -1.05 1.27
N TYR A 142 -16.28 0.05 2.01
CA TYR A 142 -17.05 0.35 3.23
C TYR A 142 -17.98 1.57 3.10
N GLY A 143 -17.75 2.42 2.09
CA GLY A 143 -18.52 3.65 1.90
C GLY A 143 -19.91 3.42 1.31
N ASP A 144 -20.85 4.28 1.69
CA ASP A 144 -22.16 4.34 1.03
C ASP A 144 -22.00 4.95 -0.37
N ILE A 145 -22.75 4.43 -1.34
CA ILE A 145 -22.88 5.01 -2.68
C ILE A 145 -24.22 5.75 -2.75
N ARG A 146 -24.21 7.03 -3.14
CA ARG A 146 -25.43 7.79 -3.49
C ARG A 146 -25.37 8.21 -4.95
N ALA A 147 -26.41 7.90 -5.71
CA ALA A 147 -26.48 8.21 -7.12
C ALA A 147 -27.80 8.89 -7.45
N ASP A 148 -27.70 10.16 -7.84
CA ASP A 148 -28.83 10.98 -8.27
C ASP A 148 -28.80 11.08 -9.80
N PHE A 149 -29.81 10.52 -10.46
CA PHE A 149 -29.92 10.51 -11.92
C PHE A 149 -31.06 11.42 -12.42
N PRO A 150 -30.95 12.01 -13.61
CA PRO A 150 -32.05 12.78 -14.16
C PRO A 150 -33.26 11.87 -14.41
N ALA A 151 -34.48 12.37 -14.13
CA ALA A 151 -35.72 11.62 -14.38
C ALA A 151 -35.90 11.25 -15.86
N SER A 152 -35.32 12.03 -16.77
CA SER A 152 -35.24 11.77 -18.21
C SER A 152 -34.04 10.89 -18.62
N GLY A 153 -33.37 10.25 -17.66
CA GLY A 153 -32.17 9.44 -17.91
C GLY A 153 -32.45 8.22 -18.79
N ASP A 154 -31.40 7.74 -19.47
CA ASP A 154 -31.45 6.61 -20.39
C ASP A 154 -30.30 5.63 -20.05
N ALA A 155 -30.54 4.67 -19.15
CA ALA A 155 -29.50 3.78 -18.64
C ALA A 155 -30.01 2.43 -18.15
N ASP A 156 -29.19 1.40 -18.40
CA ASP A 156 -29.25 0.12 -17.68
C ASP A 156 -28.42 0.22 -16.41
N ILE A 157 -29.08 0.03 -15.26
CA ILE A 157 -28.52 0.20 -13.93
C ILE A 157 -28.49 -1.15 -13.23
N GLN A 158 -27.30 -1.55 -12.79
CA GLN A 158 -27.07 -2.68 -11.91
C GLN A 158 -26.45 -2.16 -10.61
N ALA A 159 -27.06 -2.48 -9.48
CA ALA A 159 -26.56 -2.11 -8.16
C ALA A 159 -26.54 -3.31 -7.23
N GLU A 160 -25.44 -3.52 -6.51
CA GLU A 160 -25.24 -4.64 -5.61
C GLU A 160 -24.61 -4.19 -4.28
N SER A 161 -25.25 -4.54 -3.17
CA SER A 161 -24.74 -4.38 -1.82
C SER A 161 -24.92 -5.67 -1.03
N PRO A 162 -23.97 -6.62 -1.09
CA PRO A 162 -24.10 -7.93 -0.44
C PRO A 162 -24.13 -7.82 1.09
N GLY A 163 -23.42 -6.83 1.63
CA GLY A 163 -23.30 -6.58 3.07
C GLY A 163 -24.40 -5.70 3.67
N LYS A 164 -25.14 -4.92 2.87
CA LYS A 164 -26.19 -4.01 3.33
C LYS A 164 -27.40 -4.03 2.38
N GLU A 165 -27.90 -2.86 2.00
CA GLU A 165 -29.16 -2.66 1.30
C GLU A 165 -28.96 -1.66 0.16
N VAL A 166 -29.63 -1.95 -0.95
CA VAL A 166 -29.86 -1.07 -2.09
C VAL A 166 -31.29 -0.54 -1.98
N THR A 167 -31.42 0.78 -1.92
CA THR A 167 -32.70 1.50 -1.91
C THR A 167 -32.81 2.35 -3.17
N SER A 168 -33.96 2.31 -3.86
CA SER A 168 -34.19 3.10 -5.07
C SER A 168 -35.54 3.80 -5.06
N THR A 169 -35.54 5.08 -5.46
CA THR A 169 -36.75 5.86 -5.77
C THR A 169 -36.80 6.26 -7.25
N LEU A 170 -36.07 5.57 -8.12
CA LEU A 170 -35.95 5.91 -9.54
C LEU A 170 -37.28 5.73 -10.32
N THR A 171 -38.17 4.86 -9.85
CA THR A 171 -39.46 4.58 -10.52
C THR A 171 -40.59 4.46 -9.49
N GLU A 172 -41.73 5.11 -9.72
CA GLU A 172 -42.89 5.14 -8.79
C GLU A 172 -43.46 3.75 -8.46
N SER A 173 -43.28 2.77 -9.34
CA SER A 173 -43.78 1.39 -9.18
C SER A 173 -42.81 0.45 -8.44
N ALA A 174 -41.62 0.90 -8.05
CA ALA A 174 -40.59 0.04 -7.47
C ALA A 174 -39.74 0.76 -6.42
N SER A 175 -40.37 1.12 -5.30
CA SER A 175 -39.67 1.14 -4.01
C SER A 175 -39.13 -0.27 -3.76
N SER A 176 -37.92 -0.53 -4.26
CA SER A 176 -37.23 -1.80 -4.13
C SER A 176 -36.16 -1.65 -3.06
N SER A 177 -36.26 -2.52 -2.07
CA SER A 177 -35.30 -2.70 -0.97
C SER A 177 -34.78 -4.12 -1.09
N GLY A 178 -33.47 -4.28 -1.19
CA GLY A 178 -32.84 -5.58 -1.38
C GLY A 178 -31.33 -5.48 -1.47
N LYS A 179 -30.65 -6.61 -1.66
CA LYS A 179 -29.17 -6.63 -1.82
C LYS A 179 -28.73 -6.37 -3.25
N VAL A 180 -29.63 -6.55 -4.22
CA VAL A 180 -29.37 -6.39 -5.65
C VAL A 180 -30.54 -5.63 -6.26
N LEU A 181 -30.24 -4.71 -7.17
CA LEU A 181 -31.20 -4.02 -8.01
C LEU A 181 -30.72 -4.07 -9.47
N GLN A 182 -31.62 -4.45 -10.36
CA GLN A 182 -31.45 -4.26 -11.79
C GLN A 182 -32.66 -3.48 -12.29
N THR A 183 -32.41 -2.33 -12.91
CA THR A 183 -33.48 -1.47 -13.44
C THR A 183 -33.03 -0.79 -14.72
N ARG A 184 -33.99 -0.38 -15.53
CA ARG A 184 -33.78 0.34 -16.79
C ARG A 184 -34.50 1.66 -16.73
N LEU A 185 -33.78 2.74 -17.03
CA LEU A 185 -34.33 4.07 -17.30
C LEU A 185 -34.36 4.29 -18.82
N GLY A 186 -35.47 4.81 -19.34
CA GLY A 186 -35.61 5.07 -20.77
C GLY A 186 -35.46 3.80 -21.62
N SER A 187 -34.57 3.85 -22.61
CA SER A 187 -34.25 2.76 -23.54
C SER A 187 -33.05 1.89 -23.11
N GLY A 188 -32.26 2.34 -22.14
CA GLY A 188 -31.03 1.67 -21.68
C GLY A 188 -29.76 2.06 -22.46
N GLY A 189 -29.68 3.27 -23.02
CA GLY A 189 -28.57 3.69 -23.87
C GLY A 189 -27.20 3.85 -23.18
N LYS A 190 -27.17 4.01 -21.85
CA LYS A 190 -25.95 4.12 -21.03
C LYS A 190 -25.86 2.97 -20.03
N ARG A 191 -24.65 2.71 -19.51
CA ARG A 191 -24.41 1.61 -18.56
C ARG A 191 -23.97 2.14 -17.21
N VAL A 192 -24.61 1.67 -16.15
CA VAL A 192 -24.28 2.01 -14.76
C VAL A 192 -24.15 0.72 -13.94
N ARG A 193 -23.00 0.53 -13.30
CA ARG A 193 -22.73 -0.55 -12.37
C ARG A 193 -22.24 0.00 -11.04
N LEU A 194 -22.96 -0.30 -9.96
CA LEU A 194 -22.66 0.18 -8.62
C LEU A 194 -22.47 -1.01 -7.67
N ILE A 195 -21.35 -1.07 -6.97
CA ILE A 195 -21.07 -2.13 -6.00
C ILE A 195 -20.61 -1.51 -4.69
N ALA A 196 -21.34 -1.78 -3.62
CA ALA A 196 -20.94 -1.43 -2.26
C ALA A 196 -20.78 -2.71 -1.44
N LYS A 197 -19.54 -3.17 -1.22
CA LYS A 197 -19.29 -4.46 -0.54
C LYS A 197 -19.91 -4.49 0.85
N ARG A 198 -19.74 -3.41 1.63
CA ARG A 198 -20.25 -3.26 3.02
C ARG A 198 -21.05 -1.97 3.27
N GLY A 199 -21.13 -1.07 2.30
CA GLY A 199 -21.93 0.16 2.37
C GLY A 199 -23.31 0.00 1.72
N ARG A 200 -24.22 0.96 1.97
CA ARG A 200 -25.53 1.01 1.31
C ARG A 200 -25.44 1.67 -0.06
N ILE A 201 -26.38 1.35 -0.95
CA ILE A 201 -26.56 2.07 -2.21
C ILE A 201 -27.91 2.78 -2.17
N ALA A 202 -27.93 4.09 -2.38
CA ALA A 202 -29.14 4.88 -2.53
C ALA A 202 -29.22 5.51 -3.92
N LEU A 203 -30.31 5.23 -4.63
CA LEU A 203 -30.58 5.70 -5.99
C LEU A 203 -31.80 6.60 -5.97
N ALA A 204 -31.68 7.82 -6.49
CA ALA A 204 -32.79 8.75 -6.60
C ALA A 204 -32.83 9.42 -7.98
N SER A 205 -34.01 9.90 -8.35
CA SER A 205 -34.20 10.71 -9.55
C SER A 205 -34.42 12.17 -9.20
N TYR A 206 -33.93 13.09 -10.04
CA TYR A 206 -34.19 14.52 -9.92
C TYR A 206 -34.78 15.09 -11.22
N GLY A 207 -35.55 16.20 -11.11
CA GLY A 207 -36.13 16.88 -12.27
C GLY A 207 -37.54 16.42 -12.68
N ALA A 208 -38.22 15.58 -11.89
CA ALA A 208 -39.64 15.32 -12.07
C ALA A 208 -40.45 16.59 -11.71
N ALA A 209 -40.95 17.30 -12.72
CA ALA A 209 -41.80 18.46 -12.53
C ALA A 209 -43.13 18.03 -11.88
N LYS A 210 -43.38 18.45 -10.63
CA LYS A 210 -44.76 18.57 -10.15
C LYS A 210 -45.37 19.77 -10.87
N THR A 211 -46.38 19.52 -11.70
CA THR A 211 -47.28 20.54 -12.23
C THR A 211 -48.02 21.20 -11.06
N VAL A 212 -47.61 22.42 -10.71
CA VAL A 212 -48.33 23.30 -9.79
C VAL A 212 -49.26 24.19 -10.63
N PRO A 213 -50.56 24.34 -10.30
CA PRO A 213 -51.44 25.26 -11.01
C PRO A 213 -51.02 26.72 -10.77
N PRO A 214 -51.36 27.66 -11.67
CA PRO A 214 -50.83 29.01 -11.63
C PRO A 214 -51.34 29.78 -10.40
N PRO A 215 -50.51 30.61 -9.73
CA PRO A 215 -50.98 31.45 -8.63
C PRO A 215 -51.70 32.70 -9.14
N GLU A 216 -52.80 33.00 -8.48
CA GLU A 216 -53.62 34.22 -8.54
C GLU A 216 -52.91 35.41 -7.86
N GLU A 217 -53.26 36.63 -8.27
CA GLU A 217 -52.59 37.92 -8.06
C GLU A 217 -52.42 38.41 -6.60
N ALA A 218 -51.33 39.13 -6.32
CA ALA A 218 -51.31 40.37 -5.50
C ALA A 218 -49.99 41.16 -5.65
N GLN A 219 -50.09 42.50 -5.72
CA GLN A 219 -49.02 43.49 -5.99
C GLN A 219 -48.29 44.00 -4.69
N PRO A 220 -47.50 45.10 -4.68
CA PRO A 220 -46.05 45.10 -4.42
C PRO A 220 -45.63 45.86 -3.12
N SER A 221 -44.37 45.72 -2.68
CA SER A 221 -43.78 46.71 -1.75
C SER A 221 -42.26 46.85 -1.85
N GLU A 222 -41.79 48.04 -1.47
CA GLU A 222 -40.59 48.77 -1.88
C GLU A 222 -39.30 48.51 -1.05
N GLN A 223 -38.18 48.87 -1.69
CA GLN A 223 -36.89 49.42 -1.20
C GLN A 223 -36.54 49.43 0.30
N ARG A 224 -35.30 48.99 0.62
CA ARG A 224 -34.39 49.55 1.67
C ARG A 224 -32.94 49.15 1.37
N ARG A 225 -32.10 50.07 0.88
CA ARG A 225 -31.07 50.90 1.59
C ARG A 225 -29.76 50.20 1.97
N THR A 226 -28.67 50.74 1.44
CA THR A 226 -27.25 50.52 1.74
C THR A 226 -26.82 51.11 3.10
N PRO A 227 -25.77 50.58 3.74
CA PRO A 227 -25.08 51.26 4.83
C PRO A 227 -23.89 52.10 4.33
N VAL A 228 -23.69 53.22 5.04
CA VAL A 228 -22.66 54.26 4.85
C VAL A 228 -21.37 53.88 5.59
N LEU A 229 -20.22 54.25 5.03
CA LEU A 229 -18.92 54.30 5.72
C LEU A 229 -18.48 55.78 5.89
N ILE A 230 -17.97 56.12 7.07
CA ILE A 230 -17.47 57.45 7.45
C ILE A 230 -15.97 57.37 7.77
N GLY A 231 -15.20 58.31 7.19
CA GLY A 231 -13.88 58.81 7.65
C GLY A 231 -12.68 58.09 7.03
N ALA A 232 -11.98 58.64 6.01
CA ALA A 232 -11.02 59.77 6.01
C ALA A 232 -9.80 59.49 6.92
N ASP A 233 -8.53 59.62 6.51
CA ASP A 233 -7.95 60.57 5.56
C ASP A 233 -6.47 60.22 5.22
N LYS A 234 -6.02 60.72 4.06
CA LYS A 234 -4.66 61.18 3.66
C LYS A 234 -3.54 60.22 3.18
N ASN A 235 -3.26 60.38 1.86
CA ASN A 235 -1.96 60.68 1.19
C ASN A 235 -0.75 59.78 1.49
N ARG A 236 0.09 59.34 0.53
CA ARG A 236 0.33 59.67 -0.88
C ARG A 236 1.45 58.73 -1.39
N THR A 237 1.48 58.47 -2.70
CA THR A 237 2.63 58.14 -3.60
C THR A 237 3.43 56.86 -3.28
N GLY A 238 3.75 55.95 -4.20
CA GLY A 238 3.93 56.07 -5.65
C GLY A 238 5.40 55.80 -6.03
N ALA A 239 5.67 54.54 -6.39
CA ALA A 239 6.74 54.00 -7.26
C ALA A 239 8.24 54.27 -6.95
N GLY A 240 9.04 53.19 -7.02
CA GLY A 240 10.49 53.25 -7.22
C GLY A 240 11.26 51.98 -6.79
N THR A 241 11.52 51.06 -7.73
CA THR A 241 12.65 50.10 -7.70
C THR A 241 13.87 50.79 -8.40
N PRO A 242 15.15 50.32 -8.39
CA PRO A 242 15.79 49.11 -7.81
C PRO A 242 17.24 49.30 -7.25
N SER A 243 17.93 48.17 -6.96
CA SER A 243 19.40 47.94 -6.81
C SER A 243 19.97 48.11 -5.39
N THR A 244 20.74 47.18 -4.79
CA THR A 244 22.11 46.74 -5.17
C THR A 244 22.53 45.52 -4.29
N PRO A 245 23.41 44.61 -4.76
CA PRO A 245 23.84 43.39 -4.07
C PRO A 245 25.04 43.60 -3.11
N LEU A 246 25.23 42.67 -2.15
CA LEU A 246 26.45 42.54 -1.35
C LEU A 246 26.83 41.07 -1.15
N THR A 247 27.90 40.64 -1.82
CA THR A 247 28.93 39.70 -1.31
C THR A 247 29.69 40.44 -0.20
N ASP A 248 30.24 39.83 0.86
CA ASP A 248 31.31 38.82 0.89
C ASP A 248 31.59 38.39 2.38
N PRO A 249 32.68 37.66 2.76
CA PRO A 249 32.66 36.31 3.37
C PRO A 249 33.21 36.23 4.82
N GLU A 250 33.02 35.08 5.50
CA GLU A 250 33.75 34.62 6.71
C GLU A 250 33.14 33.26 7.11
N GLU A 251 33.80 32.22 7.63
CA GLU A 251 35.17 31.93 8.03
C GLU A 251 35.21 30.39 8.21
N ILE A 252 36.35 29.75 7.94
CA ILE A 252 36.52 28.29 8.09
C ILE A 252 36.88 28.02 9.56
N ASP A 253 36.06 27.27 10.29
CA ASP A 253 36.36 26.85 11.67
C ASP A 253 37.04 25.47 11.69
N GLU A 254 38.18 25.39 12.37
CA GLU A 254 38.99 24.19 12.62
C GLU A 254 38.22 23.25 13.56
N GLY A 255 37.41 22.40 12.95
CA GLY A 255 36.75 21.29 13.58
C GLY A 255 36.39 20.29 12.51
N ASP A 256 37.41 19.69 11.88
CA ASP A 256 37.26 18.44 11.15
C ASP A 256 36.75 17.39 12.14
N ILE A 257 35.44 17.42 12.42
CA ILE A 257 34.68 16.22 12.68
C ILE A 257 34.92 15.42 11.40
N VAL A 258 35.85 14.48 11.46
CA VAL A 258 35.85 13.38 10.51
C VAL A 258 34.52 12.68 10.74
N ARG A 259 33.47 13.16 10.07
CA ARG A 259 32.30 12.38 9.75
C ARG A 259 32.81 11.30 8.83
N VAL A 260 33.32 10.25 9.47
CA VAL A 260 33.47 8.94 8.87
C VAL A 260 32.03 8.47 8.63
N ASP A 261 31.37 9.04 7.62
CA ASP A 261 30.18 8.46 7.00
C ASP A 261 30.67 7.16 6.38
N THR A 262 30.76 6.12 7.20
CA THR A 262 31.04 4.79 6.69
C THR A 262 29.74 4.08 6.52
N GLU A 263 29.19 4.27 5.34
CA GLU A 263 28.22 3.38 4.73
C GLU A 263 28.87 2.00 4.61
N LEU A 264 28.70 1.21 5.66
CA LEU A 264 28.99 -0.21 5.67
C LEU A 264 27.78 -0.93 5.10
N VAL A 265 28.02 -1.78 4.11
CA VAL A 265 27.03 -2.74 3.63
C VAL A 265 27.16 -4.00 4.47
N THR A 266 26.10 -4.37 5.18
CA THR A 266 26.04 -5.57 6.03
C THR A 266 25.35 -6.71 5.30
N LEU A 267 25.96 -7.89 5.37
CA LEU A 267 25.53 -9.13 4.76
C LEU A 267 25.38 -10.18 5.85
N ASN A 268 24.14 -10.63 6.09
CA ASN A 268 23.88 -11.81 6.90
C ASN A 268 23.87 -13.04 5.99
N VAL A 269 24.68 -14.04 6.32
CA VAL A 269 24.96 -15.19 5.46
C VAL A 269 24.89 -16.48 6.27
N SER A 270 24.00 -17.37 5.87
CA SER A 270 24.02 -18.77 6.32
C SER A 270 25.00 -19.55 5.45
N VAL A 271 25.86 -20.36 6.06
CA VAL A 271 26.75 -21.25 5.31
C VAL A 271 26.35 -22.67 5.62
N ILE A 272 26.05 -23.45 4.59
CA ILE A 272 25.65 -24.86 4.74
C ILE A 272 26.66 -25.79 4.10
N ASP A 273 26.69 -27.02 4.60
CA ASP A 273 27.36 -28.13 3.96
C ASP A 273 26.43 -28.74 2.89
N ARG A 274 26.87 -28.81 1.63
CA ARG A 274 26.06 -29.31 0.51
C ARG A 274 25.66 -30.78 0.67
N SER A 275 26.44 -31.58 1.38
CA SER A 275 26.19 -33.02 1.53
C SER A 275 25.17 -33.34 2.63
N THR A 276 25.18 -32.57 3.72
CA THR A 276 24.28 -32.78 4.87
C THR A 276 23.16 -31.76 4.96
N ASN A 277 23.23 -30.68 4.17
CA ASN A 277 22.37 -29.50 4.22
C ASN A 277 22.31 -28.84 5.60
N ARG A 278 23.31 -29.08 6.47
CA ARG A 278 23.41 -28.50 7.81
C ARG A 278 24.27 -27.23 7.80
N GLY A 279 23.93 -26.28 8.66
CA GLY A 279 24.74 -25.08 8.86
C GLY A 279 26.15 -25.38 9.40
N LEU A 280 27.15 -24.80 8.76
CA LEU A 280 28.56 -24.89 9.12
C LEU A 280 28.91 -23.85 10.19
N LYS A 281 29.44 -24.33 11.32
CA LYS A 281 29.91 -23.50 12.44
C LYS A 281 31.43 -23.34 12.41
N GLY A 282 31.93 -22.32 13.11
CA GLY A 282 33.37 -22.11 13.32
C GLY A 282 34.11 -21.53 12.11
N LEU A 283 33.41 -20.97 11.13
CA LEU A 283 34.04 -20.23 10.05
C LEU A 283 34.63 -18.93 10.58
N VAL A 284 35.76 -18.54 10.02
CA VAL A 284 36.45 -17.29 10.33
C VAL A 284 36.40 -16.35 9.14
N GLN A 285 36.65 -15.05 9.35
CA GLN A 285 36.62 -14.04 8.28
C GLN A 285 37.46 -14.43 7.05
N SER A 286 38.63 -15.05 7.24
CA SER A 286 39.51 -15.48 6.14
C SER A 286 38.95 -16.61 5.28
N ASP A 287 37.88 -17.29 5.73
CA ASP A 287 37.18 -18.28 4.93
C ASP A 287 36.27 -17.61 3.87
N PHE A 288 36.06 -16.30 3.92
CA PHE A 288 35.10 -15.59 3.07
C PHE A 288 35.79 -14.68 2.04
N ASN A 289 35.45 -14.88 0.77
CA ASN A 289 35.87 -14.02 -0.34
C ASN A 289 34.65 -13.31 -0.93
N LEU A 290 34.57 -12.00 -0.71
CA LEU A 290 33.44 -11.17 -1.09
C LEU A 290 33.71 -10.40 -2.40
N PHE A 291 32.71 -10.34 -3.27
CA PHE A 291 32.74 -9.61 -4.52
C PHE A 291 31.46 -8.79 -4.71
N GLU A 292 31.60 -7.56 -5.21
CA GLU A 292 30.51 -6.68 -5.65
C GLU A 292 30.70 -6.42 -7.15
N ASP A 293 29.70 -6.77 -7.97
CA ASP A 293 29.75 -6.66 -9.44
C ASP A 293 31.02 -7.31 -10.05
N GLY A 294 31.49 -8.38 -9.42
CA GLY A 294 32.72 -9.10 -9.78
C GLY A 294 34.01 -8.50 -9.22
N ALA A 295 33.99 -7.28 -8.68
CA ALA A 295 35.14 -6.65 -8.05
C ALA A 295 35.32 -7.13 -6.60
N PRO A 296 36.54 -7.54 -6.19
CA PRO A 296 36.80 -8.02 -4.83
C PRO A 296 36.61 -6.90 -3.81
N GLN A 297 36.01 -7.24 -2.66
CA GLN A 297 35.74 -6.33 -1.56
C GLN A 297 36.44 -6.80 -0.29
N GLN A 298 36.93 -5.84 0.51
CA GLN A 298 37.53 -6.13 1.81
C GLN A 298 36.45 -6.12 2.90
N ILE A 299 36.27 -7.26 3.57
CA ILE A 299 35.42 -7.35 4.75
C ILE A 299 36.04 -6.49 5.86
N ALA A 300 35.30 -5.49 6.32
CA ALA A 300 35.70 -4.57 7.39
C ALA A 300 35.36 -5.13 8.77
N ASN A 301 34.16 -5.72 8.91
CA ASN A 301 33.69 -6.31 10.16
C ASN A 301 33.19 -7.73 9.91
N PHE A 302 33.45 -8.63 10.86
CA PHE A 302 32.98 -10.00 10.83
C PHE A 302 32.47 -10.40 12.22
N GLU A 303 31.22 -10.86 12.29
CA GLU A 303 30.66 -11.43 13.50
C GLU A 303 30.38 -12.92 13.30
N SER A 304 30.92 -13.71 14.24
CA SER A 304 30.66 -15.15 14.28
C SER A 304 29.19 -15.44 14.61
N SER A 305 28.75 -16.67 14.34
CA SER A 305 27.36 -17.07 14.55
C SER A 305 26.87 -17.08 16.01
N SER A 306 27.74 -16.77 16.97
CA SER A 306 27.43 -16.76 18.41
C SER A 306 26.67 -15.52 18.89
N ALA A 307 26.59 -14.43 18.13
CA ALA A 307 25.89 -13.21 18.56
C ALA A 307 24.38 -13.44 18.84
N PRO A 308 23.78 -12.79 19.85
CA PRO A 308 22.35 -12.92 20.14
C PRO A 308 21.47 -12.31 19.04
N PHE A 309 20.24 -12.80 18.93
CA PHE A 309 19.23 -12.28 18.00
C PHE A 309 18.07 -11.55 18.68
N ASN A 310 17.50 -10.59 17.98
CA ASN A 310 16.10 -10.21 18.07
C ASN A 310 15.33 -11.07 17.06
N LEU A 311 14.52 -12.00 17.55
CA LEU A 311 13.73 -12.94 16.76
C LEU A 311 12.27 -12.52 16.80
N VAL A 312 11.62 -12.38 15.65
CA VAL A 312 10.17 -12.20 15.58
C VAL A 312 9.57 -13.42 14.93
N LEU A 313 8.70 -14.10 15.67
CA LEU A 313 7.83 -15.14 15.13
C LEU A 313 6.55 -14.47 14.64
N LEU A 314 6.36 -14.46 13.32
CA LEU A 314 5.20 -13.90 12.63
C LEU A 314 4.26 -15.05 12.20
N ILE A 315 3.10 -15.13 12.83
CA ILE A 315 2.18 -16.25 12.73
C ILE A 315 0.93 -15.82 11.98
N ASP A 316 0.66 -16.44 10.84
CA ASP A 316 -0.61 -16.33 10.15
C ASP A 316 -1.68 -17.14 10.88
N LEU A 317 -2.81 -16.51 11.17
CA LEU A 317 -3.95 -17.16 11.80
C LEU A 317 -5.17 -17.24 10.86
N SER A 318 -5.12 -16.66 9.66
CA SER A 318 -6.27 -16.41 8.78
C SER A 318 -7.18 -17.62 8.49
N LEU A 319 -6.61 -18.82 8.39
CA LEU A 319 -7.32 -20.06 8.03
C LEU A 319 -7.28 -21.13 9.13
N SER A 320 -6.83 -20.77 10.33
CA SER A 320 -6.77 -21.71 11.45
C SER A 320 -8.17 -22.00 12.03
N SER A 321 -8.55 -23.28 12.01
CA SER A 321 -9.73 -23.75 12.76
C SER A 321 -9.43 -23.73 14.27
N GLN A 322 -10.49 -23.79 15.09
CA GLN A 322 -10.34 -23.73 16.55
C GLN A 322 -9.48 -24.88 17.10
N ASP A 323 -9.49 -26.02 16.40
CA ASP A 323 -8.72 -27.21 16.79
C ASP A 323 -7.22 -27.06 16.46
N LYS A 324 -6.85 -26.21 15.49
CA LYS A 324 -5.45 -25.97 15.09
C LYS A 324 -4.75 -24.85 15.86
N ILE A 325 -5.52 -23.91 16.41
CA ILE A 325 -4.95 -22.85 17.24
C ILE A 325 -4.14 -23.46 18.41
N GLY A 326 -4.58 -24.58 18.96
CA GLY A 326 -3.82 -25.33 19.98
C GLY A 326 -2.43 -25.72 19.47
N LEU A 327 -2.37 -26.37 18.30
CA LEU A 327 -1.10 -26.79 17.68
C LEU A 327 -0.19 -25.62 17.33
N ILE A 328 -0.75 -24.51 16.82
CA ILE A 328 0.02 -23.28 16.52
C ILE A 328 0.62 -22.69 17.81
N ARG A 329 -0.16 -22.64 18.90
CA ARG A 329 0.34 -22.20 20.21
C ARG A 329 1.44 -23.12 20.70
N ASP A 330 1.23 -24.44 20.65
CA ASP A 330 2.23 -25.43 21.10
C ASP A 330 3.53 -25.31 20.30
N ALA A 331 3.45 -25.14 18.99
CA ALA A 331 4.62 -24.92 18.13
C ALA A 331 5.34 -23.60 18.46
N ALA A 332 4.60 -22.51 18.69
CA ALA A 332 5.20 -21.24 19.14
C ALA A 332 5.87 -21.35 20.52
N LEU A 333 5.30 -22.13 21.44
CA LEU A 333 5.91 -22.41 22.74
C LEU A 333 7.22 -23.19 22.59
N GLN A 334 7.26 -24.16 21.68
CA GLN A 334 8.48 -24.92 21.39
C GLN A 334 9.56 -24.04 20.74
N PHE A 335 9.19 -23.14 19.82
CA PHE A 335 10.12 -22.14 19.29
C PHE A 335 10.75 -21.30 20.40
N VAL A 336 9.94 -20.82 21.35
CA VAL A 336 10.42 -20.06 22.52
C VAL A 336 11.35 -20.89 23.40
N ALA A 337 11.10 -22.19 23.53
CA ALA A 337 11.94 -23.11 24.30
C ALA A 337 13.26 -23.46 23.60
N ALA A 338 13.26 -23.58 22.28
CA ALA A 338 14.43 -23.92 21.47
C ALA A 338 15.43 -22.75 21.34
N ALA A 339 14.93 -21.51 21.36
CA ALA A 339 15.76 -20.31 21.27
C ALA A 339 16.76 -20.17 22.43
N ARG A 340 17.90 -19.54 22.17
CA ARG A 340 18.96 -19.42 23.17
C ARG A 340 18.54 -18.44 24.28
N PRO A 341 19.03 -18.59 25.52
CA PRO A 341 18.65 -17.68 26.62
C PRO A 341 18.96 -16.20 26.36
N ALA A 342 19.98 -15.90 25.55
CA ALA A 342 20.37 -14.52 25.21
C ALA A 342 19.54 -13.89 24.07
N ASP A 343 18.73 -14.69 23.35
CA ASP A 343 17.91 -14.21 22.24
C ASP A 343 16.62 -13.55 22.78
N HIS A 344 16.29 -12.36 22.26
CA HIS A 344 15.01 -11.71 22.50
C HIS A 344 13.99 -12.22 21.49
N ILE A 345 12.79 -12.54 21.95
CA ILE A 345 11.70 -13.00 21.07
C ILE A 345 10.53 -12.04 21.15
N GLY A 346 10.01 -11.66 19.99
CA GLY A 346 8.71 -11.03 19.81
C GLY A 346 7.76 -12.00 19.12
N ILE A 347 6.49 -11.93 19.48
CA ILE A 347 5.43 -12.73 18.87
C ILE A 347 4.45 -11.77 18.22
N VAL A 348 4.26 -11.93 16.92
CA VAL A 348 3.30 -11.17 16.12
C VAL A 348 2.39 -12.16 15.43
N THR A 349 1.10 -11.93 15.54
CA THR A 349 0.09 -12.72 14.81
C THR A 349 -0.58 -11.82 13.79
N PHE A 350 -1.03 -12.36 12.67
CA PHE A 350 -1.78 -11.57 11.71
C PHE A 350 -2.95 -12.32 11.09
N THR A 351 -3.93 -11.54 10.68
CA THR A 351 -4.91 -11.88 9.65
C THR A 351 -4.96 -10.73 8.67
N HIS A 352 -5.91 -9.81 8.86
CA HIS A 352 -5.96 -8.55 8.13
C HIS A 352 -4.95 -7.55 8.71
N ASP A 353 -4.89 -7.47 10.04
CA ASP A 353 -3.98 -6.60 10.77
C ASP A 353 -2.92 -7.44 11.49
N ALA A 354 -1.68 -6.95 11.51
CA ALA A 354 -0.62 -7.50 12.35
C ALA A 354 -0.77 -7.00 13.79
N VAL A 355 -0.80 -7.92 14.74
CA VAL A 355 -0.99 -7.65 16.17
C VAL A 355 0.23 -8.15 16.93
N ILE A 356 0.87 -7.25 17.68
CA ILE A 356 1.96 -7.60 18.58
C ILE A 356 1.36 -8.29 19.82
N VAL A 357 1.50 -9.61 19.87
CA VAL A 357 1.12 -10.44 21.02
C VAL A 357 2.12 -10.27 22.15
N SER A 358 3.41 -10.21 21.80
CA SER A 358 4.49 -9.86 22.73
C SER A 358 5.56 -9.04 22.02
N ARG A 359 6.00 -7.96 22.67
CA ARG A 359 7.22 -7.26 22.27
C ARG A 359 8.46 -8.14 22.49
N LEU A 360 9.59 -7.73 21.90
CA LEU A 360 10.89 -8.36 22.08
C LEU A 360 11.25 -8.45 23.56
N THR A 361 11.45 -9.67 24.07
CA THR A 361 11.83 -9.93 25.46
C THR A 361 12.62 -11.22 25.58
N SER A 362 13.48 -11.32 26.61
CA SER A 362 14.09 -12.58 27.05
C SER A 362 13.25 -13.33 28.08
N ASP A 363 12.15 -12.75 28.57
CA ASP A 363 11.27 -13.37 29.56
C ASP A 363 10.41 -14.49 28.92
N ARG A 364 10.89 -15.73 29.09
CA ARG A 364 10.22 -16.94 28.59
C ARG A 364 8.87 -17.19 29.26
N ALA A 365 8.68 -16.80 30.51
CA ALA A 365 7.42 -16.99 31.21
C ALA A 365 6.35 -16.03 30.67
N ALA A 366 6.72 -14.76 30.47
CA ALA A 366 5.84 -13.76 29.85
C ALA A 366 5.45 -14.17 28.41
N LEU A 367 6.41 -14.64 27.61
CA LEU A 367 6.14 -15.14 26.25
C LEU A 367 5.13 -16.30 26.27
N ARG A 368 5.34 -17.28 27.17
CA ARG A 368 4.43 -18.42 27.33
C ARG A 368 3.02 -17.98 27.71
N GLU A 369 2.88 -17.04 28.62
CA GLU A 369 1.57 -16.50 29.01
C GLU A 369 0.87 -15.82 27.82
N ARG A 370 1.59 -14.96 27.08
CA ARG A 370 1.05 -14.23 25.92
C ARG A 370 0.65 -15.16 24.79
N ILE A 371 1.44 -16.19 24.49
CA ILE A 371 1.12 -17.20 23.47
C ILE A 371 -0.16 -17.96 23.83
N ASN A 372 -0.30 -18.37 25.10
CA ASN A 372 -1.50 -19.08 25.54
C ASN A 372 -2.77 -18.22 25.49
N ALA A 373 -2.62 -16.89 25.50
CA ALA A 373 -3.71 -15.93 25.39
C ALA A 373 -4.10 -15.58 23.93
N ILE A 374 -3.45 -16.14 22.91
CA ILE A 374 -3.76 -15.86 21.49
C ILE A 374 -5.17 -16.36 21.16
N GLU A 375 -6.14 -15.48 20.99
CA GLU A 375 -7.54 -15.85 20.72
C GLU A 375 -7.81 -16.19 19.25
N LYS A 376 -9.03 -16.67 18.97
CA LYS A 376 -9.45 -17.06 17.62
C LYS A 376 -9.49 -15.84 16.69
N PRO A 377 -8.81 -15.91 15.54
CA PRO A 377 -8.80 -14.85 14.54
C PRO A 377 -10.14 -14.67 13.83
N LYS A 378 -10.35 -13.46 13.30
CA LYS A 378 -11.33 -13.14 12.25
C LYS A 378 -10.67 -12.14 11.29
N GLY A 379 -10.65 -12.41 9.99
CA GLY A 379 -10.06 -11.49 9.01
C GLY A 379 -9.66 -12.17 7.71
N SER A 380 -9.22 -11.36 6.74
CA SER A 380 -8.53 -11.82 5.52
C SER A 380 -7.05 -12.12 5.81
N THR A 381 -6.23 -12.34 4.79
CA THR A 381 -4.80 -12.66 4.92
C THR A 381 -3.95 -11.58 4.23
N ASN A 382 -3.23 -10.79 5.02
CA ASN A 382 -2.36 -9.70 4.53
C ASN A 382 -0.89 -10.00 4.87
N VAL A 383 -0.30 -10.96 4.16
CA VAL A 383 1.08 -11.43 4.38
C VAL A 383 2.08 -10.29 4.17
N TYR A 384 1.95 -9.54 3.07
CA TYR A 384 2.99 -8.58 2.71
C TYR A 384 3.06 -7.40 3.68
N ASP A 385 1.91 -6.85 4.05
CA ASP A 385 1.81 -5.78 5.05
C ASP A 385 2.30 -6.25 6.42
N SER A 386 2.05 -7.50 6.78
CA SER A 386 2.47 -8.07 8.07
C SER A 386 3.99 -8.23 8.16
N ILE A 387 4.64 -8.68 7.09
CA ILE A 387 6.11 -8.71 7.02
C ILE A 387 6.68 -7.29 7.09
N ALA A 388 6.11 -6.36 6.31
CA ALA A 388 6.53 -4.97 6.30
C ALA A 388 6.33 -4.28 7.66
N PHE A 389 5.27 -4.62 8.39
CA PHE A 389 4.97 -4.13 9.73
C PHE A 389 6.06 -4.57 10.72
N VAL A 390 6.42 -5.86 10.74
CA VAL A 390 7.48 -6.36 11.63
C VAL A 390 8.81 -5.66 11.36
N MET A 391 9.18 -5.50 10.09
CA MET A 391 10.40 -4.80 9.68
C MET A 391 10.44 -3.34 10.17
N ASN A 392 9.29 -2.65 10.16
CA ASN A 392 9.22 -1.21 10.39
C ASN A 392 8.90 -0.80 11.82
N GLU A 393 8.16 -1.63 12.56
CA GLU A 393 7.61 -1.25 13.86
C GLU A 393 8.28 -2.04 14.99
N VAL A 394 8.61 -3.33 14.77
CA VAL A 394 9.19 -4.15 15.84
C VAL A 394 10.70 -3.94 15.96
N PHE A 395 11.43 -3.97 14.84
CA PHE A 395 12.90 -3.82 14.89
C PHE A 395 13.37 -2.37 15.01
N LYS A 396 12.57 -1.36 14.62
CA LYS A 396 12.95 0.05 14.88
C LYS A 396 13.03 0.38 16.37
N GLU A 397 12.26 -0.30 17.20
CA GLU A 397 12.34 -0.14 18.66
C GLU A 397 13.56 -0.85 19.28
N ALA A 398 14.17 -1.80 18.56
CA ALA A 398 15.35 -2.52 19.01
C ALA A 398 16.59 -1.63 18.85
N LYS A 399 16.96 -0.93 19.93
CA LYS A 399 18.14 -0.03 19.97
C LYS A 399 19.46 -0.75 20.25
N ASP A 400 19.52 -2.06 20.10
CA ASP A 400 20.69 -2.86 20.42
C ASP A 400 21.40 -3.40 19.18
N SER A 401 22.66 -3.79 19.35
CA SER A 401 23.48 -4.37 18.28
C SER A 401 23.18 -5.85 18.03
N ARG A 402 21.98 -6.34 18.39
CA ARG A 402 21.61 -7.74 18.14
C ARG A 402 21.21 -7.91 16.68
N ARG A 403 21.41 -9.11 16.18
CA ARG A 403 21.04 -9.47 14.81
C ARG A 403 19.53 -9.63 14.73
N ASN A 404 18.90 -9.17 13.66
CA ASN A 404 17.44 -9.29 13.52
C ASN A 404 17.09 -10.51 12.67
N ALA A 405 16.06 -11.26 13.06
CA ALA A 405 15.46 -12.26 12.18
C ALA A 405 13.95 -12.34 12.30
N ILE A 406 13.30 -12.54 11.15
CA ILE A 406 11.85 -12.79 11.04
C ILE A 406 11.68 -14.26 10.67
N VAL A 407 10.81 -14.96 11.37
CA VAL A 407 10.32 -16.28 10.99
C VAL A 407 8.84 -16.12 10.69
N VAL A 408 8.48 -16.12 9.40
CA VAL A 408 7.07 -16.03 8.96
C VAL A 408 6.51 -17.42 8.72
N MET A 409 5.39 -17.74 9.34
CA MET A 409 4.63 -18.97 9.08
C MET A 409 3.29 -18.59 8.47
N SER A 410 3.04 -19.05 7.24
CA SER A 410 1.83 -18.74 6.46
C SER A 410 1.69 -19.74 5.31
N ASP A 411 0.47 -19.85 4.77
CA ASP A 411 0.20 -20.48 3.47
C ASP A 411 0.43 -19.51 2.29
N GLY A 412 0.98 -18.33 2.56
CA GLY A 412 1.40 -17.35 1.56
C GLY A 412 0.27 -16.68 0.78
N LEU A 413 -0.99 -17.02 1.02
CA LEU A 413 -2.14 -16.52 0.26
C LEU A 413 -2.47 -15.09 0.66
N ASP A 414 -1.72 -14.12 0.12
CA ASP A 414 -2.04 -12.72 0.31
C ASP A 414 -3.33 -12.33 -0.45
N SER A 415 -4.19 -11.52 0.17
CA SER A 415 -5.48 -11.11 -0.41
C SER A 415 -5.35 -10.20 -1.64
N THR A 416 -4.14 -9.81 -2.04
CA THR A 416 -3.86 -9.20 -3.35
C THR A 416 -3.83 -10.21 -4.49
N MET A 417 -3.69 -11.51 -4.19
CA MET A 417 -3.60 -12.56 -5.20
C MET A 417 -4.98 -12.88 -5.81
N PRO A 418 -5.02 -13.40 -7.04
CA PRO A 418 -6.26 -13.76 -7.71
C PRO A 418 -7.09 -14.73 -6.85
N ASN A 419 -8.40 -14.46 -6.74
CA ASN A 419 -9.35 -15.32 -6.03
C ASN A 419 -9.07 -15.53 -4.52
N VAL A 420 -8.12 -14.79 -3.91
CA VAL A 420 -7.94 -14.77 -2.46
C VAL A 420 -8.86 -13.71 -1.83
N PRO A 421 -9.80 -14.07 -0.94
CA PRO A 421 -10.76 -13.12 -0.39
C PRO A 421 -10.12 -12.11 0.57
N GLY A 422 -10.25 -10.82 0.28
CA GLY A 422 -9.86 -9.77 1.21
C GLY A 422 -9.64 -8.43 0.51
N PRO A 423 -9.27 -7.39 1.28
CA PRO A 423 -8.86 -6.10 0.72
C PRO A 423 -7.46 -6.13 0.11
N GLY A 424 -6.63 -7.13 0.44
CA GLY A 424 -5.23 -7.20 0.04
C GLY A 424 -4.30 -6.46 1.00
N SER A 425 -3.02 -6.82 0.94
CA SER A 425 -1.95 -5.96 1.42
C SER A 425 -1.88 -4.65 0.64
N THR A 426 -1.55 -3.57 1.34
CA THR A 426 -1.35 -2.22 0.80
C THR A 426 -0.03 -2.13 0.04
N ILE A 427 1.02 -2.80 0.54
CA ILE A 427 2.30 -2.93 -0.13
C ILE A 427 2.20 -4.00 -1.23
N GLY A 428 2.75 -3.71 -2.42
CA GLY A 428 2.82 -4.71 -3.50
C GLY A 428 4.00 -5.66 -3.33
N TYR A 429 3.90 -6.83 -3.95
CA TYR A 429 4.92 -7.88 -3.96
C TYR A 429 6.35 -7.36 -4.29
N GLU A 430 6.52 -6.64 -5.39
CA GLU A 430 7.84 -6.11 -5.81
C GLU A 430 8.41 -5.07 -4.84
N GLU A 431 7.53 -4.28 -4.22
CA GLU A 431 7.94 -3.31 -3.20
C GLU A 431 8.41 -4.03 -1.93
N LEU A 432 7.68 -5.05 -1.48
CA LEU A 432 8.10 -5.86 -0.33
C LEU A 432 9.44 -6.56 -0.61
N LEU A 433 9.61 -7.17 -1.78
CA LEU A 433 10.89 -7.78 -2.17
C LEU A 433 12.05 -6.79 -2.12
N SER A 434 11.82 -5.57 -2.62
CA SER A 434 12.83 -4.51 -2.58
C SER A 434 13.20 -4.14 -1.14
N ARG A 435 12.19 -4.00 -0.26
CA ARG A 435 12.42 -3.73 1.18
C ARG A 435 13.14 -4.88 1.87
N LEU A 436 12.80 -6.14 1.56
CA LEU A 436 13.46 -7.32 2.13
C LEU A 436 14.95 -7.38 1.75
N ARG A 437 15.30 -7.00 0.52
CA ARG A 437 16.69 -6.89 0.09
C ARG A 437 17.46 -5.82 0.87
N GLU A 438 16.79 -4.77 1.32
CA GLU A 438 17.38 -3.70 2.14
C GLU A 438 17.32 -3.99 3.64
N PHE A 439 16.51 -4.95 4.09
CA PHE A 439 16.30 -5.27 5.50
C PHE A 439 17.59 -5.68 6.22
N ASP A 440 17.99 -4.98 7.27
CA ASP A 440 19.14 -5.36 8.10
C ASP A 440 18.78 -6.49 9.08
N GLY A 441 18.59 -7.68 8.52
CA GLY A 441 18.24 -8.90 9.23
C GLY A 441 18.15 -10.08 8.27
N VAL A 442 17.56 -11.18 8.74
CA VAL A 442 17.29 -12.39 7.93
C VAL A 442 15.80 -12.71 7.99
N LEU A 443 15.19 -13.08 6.86
CA LEU A 443 13.82 -13.60 6.82
C LEU A 443 13.83 -15.08 6.47
N TYR A 444 13.25 -15.90 7.35
CA TYR A 444 12.91 -17.29 7.09
C TYR A 444 11.40 -17.37 6.85
N SER A 445 11.00 -18.11 5.82
CA SER A 445 9.60 -18.39 5.53
C SER A 445 9.32 -19.87 5.73
N MET A 446 8.21 -20.16 6.40
CA MET A 446 7.69 -21.48 6.65
C MET A 446 6.35 -21.58 5.94
N TRP A 447 6.35 -22.35 4.86
CA TRP A 447 5.15 -22.74 4.13
C TRP A 447 4.44 -23.84 4.90
N LEU A 448 3.20 -23.54 5.29
CA LEU A 448 2.32 -24.56 5.85
C LEU A 448 1.49 -25.15 4.71
N ASN A 449 1.74 -26.42 4.39
CA ASN A 449 0.95 -27.11 3.38
C ASN A 449 -0.43 -27.46 3.96
N VAL A 450 -1.45 -26.75 3.50
CA VAL A 450 -2.83 -26.94 3.93
C VAL A 450 -3.62 -27.80 2.90
N GLU A 451 -2.98 -28.25 1.82
CA GLU A 451 -3.62 -28.88 0.65
C GLU A 451 -4.34 -30.21 0.99
N THR A 452 -3.86 -30.95 1.99
CA THR A 452 -4.57 -32.15 2.48
C THR A 452 -5.92 -31.83 3.14
N GLU A 453 -6.18 -30.57 3.50
CA GLU A 453 -7.43 -30.13 4.13
C GLU A 453 -8.38 -29.41 3.18
N TYR A 454 -7.92 -29.02 1.99
CA TYR A 454 -8.76 -28.50 0.90
C TYR A 454 -9.43 -29.60 0.08
N SER A 455 -9.25 -30.86 0.48
CA SER A 455 -9.89 -32.03 -0.11
C SER A 455 -11.41 -32.06 0.19
N GLY A 456 -12.21 -31.12 -0.34
CA GLY A 456 -13.66 -31.22 -0.23
C GLY A 456 -14.64 -30.09 -0.61
N LEU A 457 -14.31 -28.90 -1.15
CA LEU A 457 -15.33 -27.82 -1.24
C LEU A 457 -15.34 -26.86 -2.46
N SER A 458 -16.21 -27.13 -3.44
CA SER A 458 -16.99 -26.15 -4.26
C SER A 458 -16.30 -25.32 -5.39
N PRO A 459 -16.99 -25.01 -6.52
CA PRO A 459 -16.45 -24.27 -7.69
C PRO A 459 -16.00 -22.80 -7.47
N LEU A 460 -15.84 -22.36 -6.22
CA LEU A 460 -15.33 -21.05 -5.79
C LEU A 460 -13.88 -21.13 -5.24
N ASP A 461 -13.21 -22.27 -5.43
CA ASP A 461 -11.89 -22.54 -4.86
C ASP A 461 -10.77 -21.68 -5.44
N ILE A 462 -9.85 -21.30 -4.55
CA ILE A 462 -8.56 -20.71 -4.90
C ILE A 462 -7.89 -21.65 -5.91
N GLN A 463 -7.56 -21.12 -7.09
CA GLN A 463 -7.02 -21.93 -8.18
C GLN A 463 -5.65 -22.50 -7.78
N PRO A 464 -5.29 -23.74 -8.18
CA PRO A 464 -3.97 -24.32 -7.90
C PRO A 464 -2.81 -23.37 -8.25
N GLU A 465 -2.94 -22.64 -9.35
CA GLU A 465 -1.95 -21.66 -9.81
C GLU A 465 -1.75 -20.50 -8.80
N THR A 466 -2.73 -20.21 -7.96
CA THR A 466 -2.63 -19.21 -6.90
C THR A 466 -1.85 -19.75 -5.70
N TYR A 467 -1.99 -21.03 -5.36
CA TYR A 467 -1.15 -21.69 -4.36
C TYR A 467 0.29 -21.80 -4.83
N ASP A 468 0.49 -22.20 -6.09
CA ASP A 468 1.82 -22.23 -6.71
C ASP A 468 2.46 -20.84 -6.66
N LEU A 469 1.71 -19.79 -7.01
CA LEU A 469 2.19 -18.41 -6.92
C LEU A 469 2.52 -18.02 -5.48
N ALA A 470 1.69 -18.36 -4.50
CA ALA A 470 1.91 -18.04 -3.09
C ALA A 470 3.17 -18.71 -2.53
N HIS A 471 3.35 -19.99 -2.86
CA HIS A 471 4.53 -20.77 -2.53
C HIS A 471 5.79 -20.13 -3.12
N ASP A 472 5.78 -19.88 -4.43
CA ASP A 472 6.85 -19.22 -5.16
C ASP A 472 7.25 -17.86 -4.55
N GLN A 473 6.27 -17.10 -4.07
CA GLN A 473 6.52 -15.80 -3.46
C GLN A 473 7.09 -15.92 -2.05
N MET A 474 6.60 -16.87 -1.25
CA MET A 474 7.17 -17.16 0.07
C MET A 474 8.62 -17.61 -0.01
N GLU A 475 8.98 -18.42 -1.02
CA GLU A 475 10.37 -18.75 -1.32
C GLU A 475 11.18 -17.51 -1.67
N LYS A 476 10.69 -16.68 -2.60
CA LYS A 476 11.36 -15.43 -3.01
C LYS A 476 11.50 -14.42 -1.86
N PHE A 477 10.61 -14.40 -0.89
CA PHE A 477 10.75 -13.57 0.32
C PHE A 477 11.92 -14.03 1.19
N ALA A 478 12.06 -15.33 1.44
CA ALA A 478 13.21 -15.86 2.17
C ALA A 478 14.52 -15.57 1.42
N GLU A 479 14.55 -15.80 0.11
CA GLU A 479 15.74 -15.50 -0.70
C GLU A 479 16.11 -14.01 -0.64
N ALA A 480 15.13 -13.11 -0.81
CA ALA A 480 15.35 -11.68 -0.75
C ALA A 480 15.82 -11.20 0.63
N GLY A 481 15.27 -11.79 1.70
CA GLY A 481 15.69 -11.56 3.08
C GLY A 481 16.96 -12.30 3.48
N GLY A 482 17.54 -13.12 2.60
CA GLY A 482 18.79 -13.87 2.85
C GLY A 482 18.65 -15.08 3.79
N GLY A 483 17.43 -15.57 4.05
CA GLY A 483 17.17 -16.76 4.86
C GLY A 483 16.80 -17.97 4.00
N LEU A 484 16.12 -18.94 4.63
CA LEU A 484 15.67 -20.17 3.98
C LEU A 484 14.15 -20.28 3.95
N PHE A 485 13.68 -20.93 2.91
CA PHE A 485 12.31 -21.41 2.77
C PHE A 485 12.20 -22.83 3.32
N TYR A 486 11.18 -23.04 4.15
CA TYR A 486 10.91 -24.30 4.82
C TYR A 486 9.51 -24.77 4.47
N GLU A 487 9.38 -25.97 3.94
CA GLU A 487 8.09 -26.62 3.75
C GLU A 487 7.75 -27.46 4.98
N VAL A 488 6.50 -27.31 5.41
CA VAL A 488 5.93 -28.08 6.51
C VAL A 488 4.64 -28.72 6.00
N ASP A 489 4.69 -30.04 5.85
CA ASP A 489 3.58 -30.82 5.29
C ASP A 489 2.34 -30.83 6.20
N LYS A 490 2.54 -30.75 7.52
CA LYS A 490 1.48 -30.81 8.53
C LYS A 490 1.77 -29.93 9.72
N VAL A 491 0.71 -29.43 10.37
CA VAL A 491 0.81 -28.56 11.55
C VAL A 491 1.57 -29.27 12.69
N GLU A 492 1.48 -30.59 12.79
CA GLU A 492 2.19 -31.39 13.79
C GLU A 492 3.73 -31.37 13.61
N ASP A 493 4.21 -31.15 12.39
CA ASP A 493 5.64 -31.12 12.05
C ASP A 493 6.27 -29.72 12.26
N LEU A 494 5.46 -28.73 12.67
CA LEU A 494 5.92 -27.35 12.90
C LEU A 494 6.98 -27.26 14.00
N ALA A 495 6.82 -28.08 15.03
CA ALA A 495 7.78 -28.29 16.11
C ALA A 495 9.22 -28.45 15.59
N ASP A 496 9.42 -29.50 14.80
CA ASP A 496 10.71 -29.89 14.24
C ASP A 496 11.23 -28.86 13.22
N ALA A 497 10.32 -28.19 12.50
CA ALA A 497 10.69 -27.11 11.59
C ALA A 497 11.25 -25.89 12.35
N TYR A 498 10.63 -25.48 13.46
CA TYR A 498 11.13 -24.38 14.28
C TYR A 498 12.49 -24.68 14.92
N GLU A 499 12.71 -25.91 15.40
CA GLU A 499 14.03 -26.31 15.90
C GLU A 499 15.12 -26.19 14.83
N ARG A 500 14.81 -26.61 13.59
CA ARG A 500 15.72 -26.45 12.45
C ARG A 500 16.02 -24.98 12.16
N VAL A 501 15.00 -24.12 12.14
CA VAL A 501 15.17 -22.66 11.95
C VAL A 501 16.07 -22.06 13.04
N VAL A 502 15.85 -22.40 14.31
CA VAL A 502 16.68 -21.90 15.42
C VAL A 502 18.12 -22.41 15.30
N ALA A 503 18.31 -23.67 14.93
CA ALA A 503 19.64 -24.24 14.69
C ALA A 503 20.37 -23.49 13.56
N ASP A 504 19.67 -23.18 12.47
CA ASP A 504 20.20 -22.46 11.32
C ASP A 504 20.52 -21.00 11.63
N LEU A 505 19.67 -20.31 12.38
CA LEU A 505 19.97 -18.97 12.91
C LEU A 505 21.28 -18.95 13.69
N GLY A 506 21.55 -20.02 14.44
CA GLY A 506 22.83 -20.25 15.13
C GLY A 506 24.04 -20.48 14.22
N THR A 507 23.87 -20.43 12.89
CA THR A 507 24.92 -20.61 11.86
C THR A 507 25.02 -19.44 10.88
N VAL A 508 24.24 -18.37 11.09
CA VAL A 508 24.35 -17.14 10.31
C VAL A 508 25.58 -16.35 10.74
N TYR A 509 26.35 -15.86 9.78
CA TYR A 509 27.49 -14.96 9.96
C TYR A 509 27.11 -13.57 9.47
N SER A 510 27.57 -12.52 10.17
CA SER A 510 27.40 -11.14 9.70
C SER A 510 28.73 -10.62 9.17
N LEU A 511 28.73 -10.09 7.96
CA LEU A 511 29.88 -9.51 7.30
C LEU A 511 29.54 -8.10 6.88
N SER A 512 30.35 -7.11 7.26
CA SER A 512 30.19 -5.75 6.75
C SER A 512 31.42 -5.32 5.96
N TYR A 513 31.21 -4.61 4.86
CA TYR A 513 32.29 -4.07 4.03
C TYR A 513 31.96 -2.66 3.56
N ARG A 514 32.99 -1.94 3.12
CA ARG A 514 32.84 -0.62 2.48
C ARG A 514 32.89 -0.83 0.98
N PRO A 515 31.83 -0.51 0.22
CA PRO A 515 31.87 -0.66 -1.23
C PRO A 515 33.00 0.17 -1.85
N THR A 516 33.79 -0.45 -2.73
CA THR A 516 34.80 0.28 -3.51
C THR A 516 34.16 1.25 -4.49
N ASN A 517 32.97 0.92 -5.01
CA ASN A 517 32.14 1.84 -5.78
C ASN A 517 31.33 2.73 -4.83
N LYS A 518 31.53 4.05 -4.86
CA LYS A 518 30.85 5.01 -3.97
C LYS A 518 29.62 5.68 -4.59
N LEU A 519 29.25 5.34 -5.84
CA LEU A 519 28.16 5.99 -6.54
C LEU A 519 26.79 5.55 -6.03
N ARG A 520 25.96 6.51 -5.62
CA ARG A 520 24.56 6.31 -5.21
C ARG A 520 23.63 6.53 -6.40
N ASP A 521 23.73 5.64 -7.39
CA ASP A 521 23.04 5.81 -8.68
C ASP A 521 21.72 5.04 -8.77
N GLY A 522 21.26 4.47 -7.65
CA GLY A 522 20.06 3.65 -7.57
C GLY A 522 20.14 2.36 -8.38
N LYS A 523 21.34 1.95 -8.83
CA LYS A 523 21.52 0.70 -9.57
C LYS A 523 21.73 -0.48 -8.64
N TRP A 524 21.33 -1.65 -9.16
CA TRP A 524 21.57 -2.92 -8.51
C TRP A 524 23.06 -3.26 -8.50
N ARG A 525 23.56 -3.70 -7.35
CA ARG A 525 24.91 -4.18 -7.11
C ARG A 525 24.86 -5.65 -6.72
N ALA A 526 25.38 -6.52 -7.56
CA ALA A 526 25.35 -7.95 -7.35
C ALA A 526 26.43 -8.37 -6.35
N ILE A 527 26.03 -9.16 -5.35
CA ILE A 527 26.93 -9.70 -4.32
C ILE A 527 27.17 -11.17 -4.57
N ARG A 528 28.45 -11.54 -4.59
CA ARG A 528 28.89 -12.93 -4.65
C ARG A 528 29.85 -13.19 -3.49
N LEU A 529 29.53 -14.22 -2.71
CA LEU A 529 30.35 -14.64 -1.58
C LEU A 529 30.79 -16.08 -1.77
N ASN A 530 32.10 -16.29 -1.80
CA ASN A 530 32.68 -17.63 -1.86
C ASN A 530 33.23 -18.02 -0.50
N VAL A 531 32.93 -19.23 -0.05
CA VAL A 531 33.47 -19.80 1.18
C VAL A 531 34.60 -20.76 0.83
N ALA A 532 35.79 -20.53 1.37
CA ALA A 532 37.00 -21.32 1.16
C ALA A 532 36.99 -22.62 1.99
N ARG A 533 35.88 -23.36 1.93
CA ARG A 533 35.71 -24.66 2.59
C ARG A 533 35.13 -25.67 1.60
N PRO A 534 35.63 -26.92 1.58
CA PRO A 534 35.05 -27.97 0.75
C PRO A 534 33.56 -28.14 1.04
N ASN A 535 32.76 -28.31 -0.02
CA ASN A 535 31.30 -28.51 0.06
C ASN A 535 30.50 -27.38 0.72
N ALA A 536 31.11 -26.27 1.11
CA ALA A 536 30.40 -25.15 1.70
C ALA A 536 29.66 -24.33 0.64
N VAL A 537 28.43 -23.94 0.97
CA VAL A 537 27.61 -23.05 0.15
C VAL A 537 27.14 -21.90 1.03
N ALA A 538 27.54 -20.68 0.68
CA ALA A 538 26.98 -19.48 1.28
C ALA A 538 25.60 -19.19 0.67
N ARG A 539 24.64 -18.92 1.53
CA ARG A 539 23.29 -18.44 1.23
C ARG A 539 23.07 -17.13 1.97
N GLY A 540 22.48 -16.16 1.30
CA GLY A 540 22.30 -14.81 1.82
C GLY A 540 21.92 -13.85 0.70
N LYS A 541 21.91 -12.56 1.01
CA LYS A 541 21.55 -11.52 0.03
C LYS A 541 22.42 -11.59 -1.22
N ARG A 542 21.78 -11.58 -2.39
CA ARG A 542 22.42 -11.64 -3.71
C ARG A 542 22.83 -10.27 -4.26
N GLY A 543 22.51 -9.20 -3.55
CA GLY A 543 22.80 -7.82 -3.94
C GLY A 543 21.91 -6.80 -3.25
N TYR A 544 22.10 -5.54 -3.59
CA TYR A 544 21.36 -4.40 -3.05
C TYR A 544 21.31 -3.26 -4.07
N TYR A 545 20.42 -2.29 -3.87
CA TYR A 545 20.38 -1.06 -4.67
C TYR A 545 21.23 0.04 -4.01
N ALA A 546 22.02 0.75 -4.81
CA ALA A 546 22.89 1.83 -4.35
C ALA A 546 22.11 3.15 -4.17
N ASN A 547 21.31 3.24 -3.11
CA ASN A 547 20.41 4.37 -2.82
C ASN A 547 21.07 5.53 -2.07
#